data_AF-A0A4S4E088-F1
#
_entry.id   AF-A0A4S4E088-F1
#
_cell.length_a   1.000
_cell.length_b   1.000
_cell.length_c   1.000
_cell.angle_alpha   90.00
_cell.angle_beta   90.00
_cell.angle_gamma   90.00
#
_symmetry.space_group_name_H-M   'P 1'
#
loop_
_entity.id
_entity.type
_entity.pdbx_description
1 polymer ?
#
loop_
_entity_poly.entity_id
_entity_poly.type
_entity_poly.pdbx_seq_one_letter_code
_entity_poly.pdbx_strand_id
1 'polypeptide(L)'
;MKATFFITYIMVDGWAGIAGEILRLKPLIFYHLKNFFLVKTEKDREEAMDPGCLGFNTGEPQIQLYFLLGLVYAAVTPLLLPFILIFFSLAYVVFRHQIINVYNQQYESAAAFWPDVHGRVIAALVISQLLLMGLLSTKEAAQSTPFLIALPVLTIWFYRFCKGRYEPAFIRYPLQEAMMKDTLERATEPNLNLKDYLRNAYIHPVFKGEDDEDDEDEEVSEKWEQESVLVPTKRQSRKNTPQPSKISSNSSPSLPDVVEHPQP
;
A
#
# COMPACT_ATOMS: atom_id res chain seq x y z
N MET A 1 25.54 26.53 14.96
CA MET A 1 26.51 26.47 13.83
C MET A 1 26.06 25.54 12.70
N LYS A 2 25.66 24.28 12.95
CA LYS A 2 25.24 23.36 11.87
C LYS A 2 23.84 23.61 11.29
N ALA A 3 22.96 24.33 12.00
CA ALA A 3 21.59 24.62 11.52
C ALA A 3 21.57 25.41 10.19
N THR A 4 22.51 26.33 9.97
CA THR A 4 22.61 27.10 8.73
C THR A 4 22.85 26.21 7.50
N PHE A 5 23.66 25.16 7.65
CA PHE A 5 23.87 24.16 6.59
C PHE A 5 22.56 23.43 6.24
N PHE A 6 21.78 23.03 7.24
CA PHE A 6 20.50 22.36 6.99
C PHE A 6 19.45 23.28 6.36
N ILE A 7 19.44 24.57 6.71
CA ILE A 7 18.59 25.56 6.03
C ILE A 7 18.97 25.64 4.54
N THR A 8 20.25 25.77 4.21
CA THR A 8 20.70 25.80 2.81
C THR A 8 20.41 24.48 2.08
N TYR A 9 20.55 23.34 2.78
CA TYR A 9 20.23 22.04 2.22
C TYR A 9 18.74 21.92 1.85
N ILE A 10 17.83 22.31 2.76
CA ILE A 10 16.37 22.31 2.51
C ILE A 10 16.00 23.24 1.35
N MET A 11 16.64 24.40 1.24
CA MET A 11 16.37 25.32 0.13
C MET A 11 16.82 24.75 -1.23
N VAL A 12 17.98 24.09 -1.27
CA VAL A 12 18.52 23.54 -2.52
C VAL A 12 17.84 22.22 -2.88
N ASP A 13 17.93 21.21 -2.02
CA ASP A 13 17.41 19.87 -2.28
C ASP A 13 15.88 19.82 -2.20
N GLY A 14 15.29 20.55 -1.25
CA GLY A 14 13.86 20.58 -1.05
C GLY A 14 13.14 21.49 -2.03
N TRP A 15 13.35 22.81 -1.93
CA TRP A 15 12.57 23.78 -2.72
C TRP A 15 12.92 23.70 -4.21
N ALA A 16 14.19 23.75 -4.57
CA ALA A 16 14.58 23.66 -5.97
C ALA A 16 14.32 22.25 -6.54
N GLY A 17 14.42 21.20 -5.71
CA GLY A 17 14.02 19.84 -6.09
C GLY A 17 12.54 19.75 -6.50
N ILE A 18 11.62 20.24 -5.66
CA ILE A 18 10.17 20.27 -5.97
C ILE A 18 9.89 21.15 -7.20
N ALA A 19 10.56 22.30 -7.30
CA ALA A 19 10.41 23.19 -8.46
C ALA A 19 10.96 22.56 -9.75
N GLY A 20 11.97 21.70 -9.67
CA GLY A 20 12.45 20.91 -10.81
C GLY A 20 11.52 19.75 -11.15
N GLU A 21 10.91 19.14 -10.13
CA GLU A 21 10.01 18.00 -10.27
C GLU A 21 8.79 18.37 -11.12
N ILE A 22 8.21 19.58 -10.96
CA ILE A 22 7.06 19.99 -11.79
C ILE A 22 7.39 20.02 -13.30
N LEU A 23 8.62 20.36 -13.67
CA LEU A 23 9.05 20.43 -15.08
C LEU A 23 9.29 19.05 -15.69
N ARG A 24 9.53 18.02 -14.85
CA ARG A 24 9.82 16.64 -15.27
C ARG A 24 10.80 16.57 -16.45
N LEU A 25 11.95 17.23 -16.31
CA LEU A 25 12.93 17.37 -17.40
C LEU A 25 13.39 16.02 -17.96
N LYS A 26 13.57 15.00 -17.11
CA LYS A 26 14.00 13.67 -17.52
C LYS A 26 13.02 13.02 -18.52
N PRO A 27 11.75 12.73 -18.17
CA PRO A 27 10.81 12.14 -19.13
C PRO A 27 10.55 13.05 -20.33
N LEU A 28 10.57 14.37 -20.18
CA LEU A 28 10.40 15.30 -21.30
C LEU A 28 11.51 15.14 -22.36
N ILE A 29 12.78 15.10 -21.93
CA ILE A 29 13.92 14.89 -22.84
C ILE A 29 13.86 13.52 -23.49
N PHE A 30 13.56 12.46 -22.71
CA PHE A 30 13.46 11.11 -23.24
C PHE A 30 12.31 10.94 -24.23
N TYR A 31 11.17 11.59 -24.00
CA TYR A 31 10.05 11.60 -24.92
C TYR A 31 10.45 12.20 -26.28
N HIS A 32 11.07 13.38 -26.30
CA HIS A 32 11.51 13.99 -27.55
C HIS A 32 12.58 13.17 -28.28
N LEU A 33 13.49 12.54 -27.53
CA LEU A 33 14.52 11.67 -28.10
C LEU A 33 13.91 10.40 -28.72
N LYS A 34 13.00 9.72 -28.02
CA LYS A 34 12.28 8.55 -28.53
C LYS A 34 11.41 8.93 -29.74
N ASN A 35 10.70 10.05 -29.67
CA ASN A 35 9.85 10.52 -30.74
C ASN A 35 10.63 10.86 -32.02
N PHE A 36 11.88 11.34 -31.90
CA PHE A 36 12.71 11.66 -33.05
C PHE A 36 13.38 10.43 -33.68
N PHE A 37 13.80 9.44 -32.88
CA PHE A 37 14.61 8.33 -33.35
C PHE A 37 13.88 6.99 -33.50
N LEU A 38 12.85 6.72 -32.69
CA LEU A 38 12.27 5.38 -32.52
C LEU A 38 10.80 5.27 -32.92
N VAL A 39 10.02 6.35 -32.78
CA VAL A 39 8.57 6.33 -33.06
C VAL A 39 8.32 6.24 -34.56
N LYS A 40 7.57 5.21 -34.98
CA LYS A 40 7.10 5.03 -36.36
C LYS A 40 5.58 4.96 -36.45
N THR A 41 4.93 4.43 -35.42
CA THR A 41 3.47 4.28 -35.34
C THR A 41 2.88 5.11 -34.18
N GLU A 42 1.56 5.33 -34.19
CA GLU A 42 0.87 5.99 -33.08
C GLU A 42 0.95 5.17 -31.78
N LYS A 43 0.98 3.83 -31.87
CA LYS A 43 1.16 2.97 -30.68
C LYS A 43 2.54 3.18 -30.04
N ASP A 44 3.60 3.29 -30.84
CA ASP A 44 4.95 3.57 -30.34
C ASP A 44 5.02 4.93 -29.61
N ARG A 45 4.17 5.88 -30.01
CA ARG A 45 4.08 7.20 -29.40
C ARG A 45 3.42 7.16 -28.03
N GLU A 46 2.39 6.32 -27.86
CA GLU A 46 1.75 6.07 -26.56
C GLU A 46 2.75 5.42 -25.59
N GLU A 47 3.53 4.44 -26.04
CA GLU A 47 4.59 3.83 -25.25
C GLU A 47 5.70 4.82 -24.87
N ALA A 48 6.03 5.77 -25.77
CA ALA A 48 6.98 6.83 -25.48
C ALA A 48 6.45 7.83 -24.43
N MET A 49 5.14 7.93 -24.25
CA MET A 49 4.48 8.88 -23.35
C MET A 49 4.33 8.35 -21.91
N ASP A 50 4.94 7.21 -21.56
CA ASP A 50 4.90 6.66 -20.20
C ASP A 50 5.50 7.64 -19.17
N PRO A 51 4.67 8.19 -18.25
CA PRO A 51 5.13 9.09 -17.22
C PRO A 51 5.85 8.35 -16.08
N GLY A 52 5.73 7.03 -15.96
CA GLY A 52 6.23 6.26 -14.82
C GLY A 52 5.39 6.45 -13.55
N CYS A 53 5.86 5.83 -12.45
CA CYS A 53 5.19 5.84 -11.17
C CYS A 53 5.75 6.90 -10.20
N LEU A 54 5.01 7.14 -9.12
CA LEU A 54 5.48 7.95 -8.00
C LEU A 54 6.74 7.32 -7.39
N GLY A 55 7.79 8.12 -7.22
CA GLY A 55 9.07 7.69 -6.63
C GLY A 55 8.99 7.50 -5.12
N PHE A 56 8.25 6.50 -4.64
CA PHE A 56 8.15 6.19 -3.20
C PHE A 56 9.53 5.91 -2.58
N ASN A 57 10.41 5.25 -3.33
CA ASN A 57 11.78 4.93 -2.95
C ASN A 57 12.68 6.15 -2.69
N THR A 58 12.47 7.26 -3.39
CA THR A 58 13.28 8.48 -3.24
C THR A 58 12.58 9.54 -2.39
N GLY A 59 11.29 9.75 -2.63
CA GLY A 59 10.50 10.78 -1.96
C GLY A 59 10.23 10.47 -0.49
N GLU A 60 9.94 9.21 -0.14
CA GLU A 60 9.61 8.86 1.25
C GLU A 60 10.80 9.07 2.19
N PRO A 61 12.03 8.58 1.91
CA PRO A 61 13.17 8.83 2.77
C PRO A 61 13.52 10.32 2.90
N GLN A 62 13.35 11.09 1.82
CA GLN A 62 13.61 12.53 1.83
C GLN A 62 12.65 13.26 2.79
N ILE A 63 11.35 12.93 2.74
CA ILE A 63 10.35 13.48 3.65
C ILE A 63 10.66 13.10 5.11
N GLN A 64 11.06 11.85 5.36
CA GLN A 64 11.45 11.39 6.70
C GLN A 64 12.65 12.16 7.25
N LEU A 65 13.64 12.49 6.40
CA LEU A 65 14.79 13.31 6.78
C LEU A 65 14.33 14.71 7.24
N TYR A 66 13.41 15.34 6.52
CA TYR A 66 12.88 16.65 6.91
C TYR A 66 12.04 16.58 8.19
N PHE A 67 11.28 15.52 8.41
CA PHE A 67 10.61 15.28 9.69
C PHE A 67 11.61 15.15 10.84
N LEU A 68 12.68 14.38 10.66
CA LEU A 68 13.74 14.24 11.66
C LEU A 68 14.40 15.60 11.96
N LEU A 69 14.81 16.34 10.94
CA LEU A 69 15.41 17.66 11.11
C LEU A 69 14.46 18.63 11.81
N GLY A 70 13.18 18.63 11.43
CA GLY A 70 12.14 19.45 12.07
C GLY A 70 12.00 19.12 13.55
N LEU A 71 11.85 17.84 13.91
CA LEU A 71 11.70 17.40 15.30
C LEU A 71 12.95 17.69 16.14
N VAL A 72 14.14 17.48 15.60
CA VAL A 72 15.41 17.71 16.32
C VAL A 72 15.66 19.20 16.53
N TYR A 73 15.48 20.02 15.49
CA TYR A 73 15.78 21.45 15.55
C TYR A 73 14.62 22.30 16.09
N ALA A 74 13.40 21.76 16.25
CA ALA A 74 12.28 22.51 16.82
C ALA A 74 12.59 23.14 18.18
N ALA A 75 13.25 22.40 19.08
CA ALA A 75 13.63 22.89 20.41
C ALA A 75 14.96 23.67 20.43
N VAL A 76 15.81 23.49 19.41
CA VAL A 76 17.19 24.04 19.39
C VAL A 76 17.29 25.33 18.58
N THR A 77 16.68 25.36 17.39
CA THR A 77 16.74 26.50 16.46
C THR A 77 15.41 26.56 15.68
N PRO A 78 14.37 27.19 16.25
CA PRO A 78 13.03 27.25 15.65
C PRO A 78 12.99 27.92 14.28
N LEU A 79 14.00 28.73 13.95
CA LEU A 79 14.14 29.42 12.66
C LEU A 79 14.23 28.46 11.45
N LEU A 80 14.55 27.18 11.67
CA LEU A 80 14.55 26.16 10.62
C LEU A 80 13.13 25.70 10.23
N LEU A 81 12.16 25.76 11.15
CA LEU A 81 10.81 25.24 10.93
C LEU A 81 10.03 25.93 9.80
N PRO A 82 10.05 27.28 9.65
CA PRO A 82 9.39 27.94 8.53
C PRO A 82 9.85 27.42 7.17
N PHE A 83 11.14 27.09 7.02
CA PHE A 83 11.68 26.58 5.75
C PHE A 83 11.14 25.18 5.41
N ILE A 84 11.01 24.32 6.43
CA ILE A 84 10.39 23.00 6.30
C ILE A 84 8.89 23.12 5.99
N LEU A 85 8.17 24.04 6.64
CA LEU A 85 6.74 24.24 6.38
C LEU A 85 6.49 24.73 4.95
N ILE A 86 7.31 25.65 4.46
CA ILE A 86 7.24 26.09 3.06
C ILE A 86 7.51 24.90 2.12
N PHE A 87 8.53 24.09 2.41
CA PHE A 87 8.80 22.87 1.64
C PHE A 87 7.58 21.96 1.58
N PHE A 88 6.97 21.62 2.72
CA PHE A 88 5.79 20.73 2.75
C PHE A 88 4.59 21.32 2.04
N SER A 89 4.38 22.64 2.14
CA SER A 89 3.29 23.33 1.47
C SER A 89 3.44 23.27 -0.06
N LEU A 90 4.65 23.54 -0.57
CA LEU A 90 4.94 23.44 -2.00
C LEU A 90 4.88 21.99 -2.48
N ALA A 91 5.47 21.06 -1.73
CA ALA A 91 5.44 19.63 -2.03
C ALA A 91 4.02 19.12 -2.19
N TYR A 92 3.14 19.48 -1.24
CA TYR A 92 1.74 19.07 -1.25
C TYR A 92 1.03 19.52 -2.54
N VAL A 93 1.18 20.80 -2.91
CA VAL A 93 0.51 21.33 -4.12
C VAL A 93 1.06 20.68 -5.39
N VAL A 94 2.39 20.56 -5.50
CA VAL A 94 3.03 19.99 -6.69
C VAL A 94 2.73 18.51 -6.84
N PHE A 95 2.93 17.70 -5.81
CA PHE A 95 2.65 16.26 -5.89
C PHE A 95 1.16 15.98 -6.06
N ARG A 96 0.27 16.78 -5.44
CA ARG A 96 -1.18 16.66 -5.71
C ARG A 96 -1.51 16.91 -7.18
N HIS A 97 -0.90 17.92 -7.79
CA HIS A 97 -1.08 18.18 -9.23
C HIS A 97 -0.55 17.03 -10.08
N GLN A 98 0.63 16.51 -9.77
CA GLN A 98 1.25 15.43 -10.54
C GLN A 98 0.52 14.08 -10.38
N ILE A 99 0.00 13.77 -9.20
CA ILE A 99 -0.78 12.55 -8.96
C ILE A 99 -2.06 12.56 -9.80
N ILE A 100 -2.71 13.73 -9.95
CA ILE A 100 -3.96 13.84 -10.73
C ILE A 100 -3.68 13.80 -12.24
N ASN A 101 -2.63 14.48 -12.70
CA ASN A 101 -2.46 14.76 -14.13
C ASN A 101 -1.41 13.92 -14.84
N VAL A 102 -0.50 13.26 -14.11
CA VAL A 102 0.73 12.73 -14.70
C VAL A 102 1.01 11.30 -14.27
N TYR A 103 1.14 11.02 -12.97
CA TYR A 103 1.65 9.72 -12.53
C TYR A 103 0.67 8.59 -12.79
N ASN A 104 1.20 7.47 -13.29
CA ASN A 104 0.46 6.22 -13.38
C ASN A 104 0.88 5.29 -12.24
N GLN A 105 -0.10 4.76 -11.51
CA GLN A 105 0.14 3.88 -10.38
C GLN A 105 0.28 2.43 -10.87
N GLN A 106 1.50 1.90 -10.79
CA GLN A 106 1.80 0.54 -11.27
C GLN A 106 1.29 -0.57 -10.34
N TYR A 107 1.12 -0.27 -9.05
CA TYR A 107 0.65 -1.24 -8.05
C TYR A 107 -0.26 -0.56 -7.02
N GLU A 108 -1.30 -1.26 -6.59
CA GLU A 108 -2.21 -0.81 -5.53
C GLU A 108 -1.88 -1.53 -4.22
N SER A 109 -1.33 -0.79 -3.26
CA SER A 109 -0.94 -1.33 -1.95
C SER A 109 -1.96 -1.00 -0.84
N ALA A 110 -2.98 -0.17 -1.11
CA ALA A 110 -3.96 0.30 -0.15
C ALA A 110 -3.33 0.90 1.13
N ALA A 111 -2.24 1.67 0.96
CA ALA A 111 -1.48 2.30 2.05
C ALA A 111 -0.91 1.35 3.12
N ALA A 112 -0.65 0.08 2.78
CA ALA A 112 -0.06 -0.89 3.70
C ALA A 112 1.31 -0.49 4.27
N PHE A 113 2.01 0.48 3.67
CA PHE A 113 3.28 1.04 4.15
C PHE A 113 3.14 1.99 5.36
N TRP A 114 1.92 2.37 5.76
CA TRP A 114 1.70 3.33 6.84
C TRP A 114 2.30 2.94 8.21
N PRO A 115 2.25 1.66 8.66
CA PRO A 115 2.91 1.24 9.88
C PRO A 115 4.42 1.52 9.88
N ASP A 116 5.08 1.39 8.73
CA ASP A 116 6.51 1.68 8.59
C ASP A 116 6.80 3.18 8.69
N VAL A 117 6.01 4.00 8.00
CA VAL A 117 6.09 5.48 8.06
C VAL A 117 5.89 5.96 9.50
N HIS A 118 4.84 5.46 10.18
CA HIS A 118 4.58 5.79 11.58
C HIS A 118 5.73 5.37 12.49
N GLY A 119 6.28 4.16 12.30
CA GLY A 119 7.44 3.69 13.06
C GLY A 119 8.67 4.58 12.91
N ARG A 120 8.97 5.05 11.70
CA ARG A 120 10.08 5.96 11.41
C ARG A 120 9.89 7.35 12.05
N VAL A 121 8.68 7.90 12.00
CA VAL A 121 8.36 9.18 12.67
C VAL A 121 8.49 9.08 14.18
N ILE A 122 8.01 7.99 14.79
CA ILE A 122 8.21 7.72 16.23
C ILE A 122 9.69 7.59 16.55
N ALA A 123 10.48 6.88 15.74
CA ALA A 123 11.92 6.75 15.93
C ALA A 123 12.61 8.13 15.86
N ALA A 124 12.24 8.97 14.89
CA ALA A 124 12.75 10.34 14.78
C ALA A 124 12.42 11.19 16.02
N LEU A 125 11.22 11.00 16.58
CA LEU A 125 10.79 11.68 17.81
C LEU A 125 11.59 11.21 19.04
N VAL A 126 11.85 9.91 19.17
CA VAL A 126 12.75 9.37 20.21
C VAL A 126 14.16 9.92 20.06
N ILE A 127 14.70 9.95 18.82
CA ILE A 127 16.02 10.53 18.54
C ILE A 127 16.07 12.01 18.96
N SER A 128 15.04 12.80 18.62
CA SER A 128 14.94 14.20 19.03
C SER A 128 14.97 14.36 20.56
N GLN A 129 14.23 13.54 21.29
CA GLN A 129 14.19 13.57 22.76
C GLN A 129 15.54 13.20 23.38
N LEU A 130 16.22 12.17 22.87
CA LEU A 130 17.54 11.77 23.34
C LEU A 130 18.60 12.84 23.06
N LEU A 131 18.56 13.47 21.89
CA LEU A 131 19.46 14.58 21.55
C LEU A 131 19.20 15.83 22.41
N LEU A 132 17.93 16.14 22.68
CA LEU A 132 17.54 17.24 23.57
C LEU A 132 18.04 16.99 24.99
N MET A 133 17.91 15.75 25.49
CA MET A 133 18.45 15.34 26.78
C MET A 133 19.98 15.51 26.82
N GLY A 134 20.70 15.06 25.77
CA GLY A 134 22.14 15.27 25.64
C GLY A 134 22.52 16.76 25.66
N LEU A 135 21.80 17.59 24.93
CA LEU A 135 22.03 19.05 24.89
C LEU A 135 21.81 19.69 26.26
N LEU A 136 20.72 19.39 26.95
CA LEU A 136 20.39 19.99 28.25
C LEU A 136 21.31 19.49 29.37
N SER A 137 21.82 18.26 29.26
CA SER A 137 22.83 17.74 30.18
C SER A 137 24.12 18.55 30.16
N THR A 138 24.49 19.15 29.02
CA THR A 138 25.69 20.01 28.92
C THR A 138 25.50 21.40 29.55
N LYS A 139 24.25 21.81 29.82
CA LYS A 139 23.91 23.12 30.41
C LYS A 139 23.66 23.07 31.92
N GLU A 140 24.05 21.99 32.59
CA GLU A 140 23.88 21.77 34.03
C GLU A 140 22.42 21.90 34.53
N ALA A 141 21.44 21.72 33.64
CA ALA A 141 20.03 21.81 33.94
C ALA A 141 19.49 20.50 34.58
N ALA A 142 20.09 20.09 35.71
CA ALA A 142 19.82 18.80 36.36
C ALA A 142 18.36 18.60 36.82
N GLN A 143 17.64 19.70 37.07
CA GLN A 143 16.22 19.67 37.47
C GLN A 143 15.29 19.18 36.33
N SER A 144 15.74 19.26 35.07
CA SER A 144 14.93 18.90 33.90
C SER A 144 15.05 17.42 33.50
N THR A 145 16.08 16.72 33.99
CA THR A 145 16.40 15.33 33.64
C THR A 145 15.26 14.32 33.86
N PRO A 146 14.54 14.30 35.00
CA PRO A 146 13.46 13.32 35.20
C PRO A 146 12.30 13.49 34.22
N PHE A 147 11.95 14.74 33.88
CA PHE A 147 10.91 15.03 32.90
C PHE A 147 11.31 14.62 31.48
N LEU A 148 12.59 14.80 31.12
CA LEU A 148 13.11 14.43 29.80
C LEU A 148 13.19 12.91 29.61
N ILE A 149 13.43 12.13 30.68
CA ILE A 149 13.43 10.66 30.62
C ILE A 149 12.01 10.10 30.48
N ALA A 150 11.01 10.77 31.06
CA ALA A 150 9.61 10.35 30.93
C ALA A 150 9.12 10.39 29.46
N LEU A 151 9.65 11.32 28.65
CA LEU A 151 9.26 11.50 27.25
C LEU A 151 9.52 10.26 26.36
N PRO A 152 10.75 9.71 26.24
CA PRO A 152 11.01 8.53 25.42
C PRO A 152 10.26 7.28 25.95
N VAL A 153 10.04 7.19 27.26
CA VAL A 153 9.25 6.10 27.85
C VAL A 153 7.80 6.18 27.39
N LEU A 154 7.18 7.36 27.48
CA LEU A 154 5.80 7.57 27.03
C LEU A 154 5.64 7.37 25.53
N THR A 155 6.61 7.77 24.72
CA THR A 155 6.52 7.64 23.26
C THR A 155 6.67 6.20 22.81
N ILE A 156 7.58 5.43 23.42
CA ILE A 156 7.69 3.99 23.19
C ILE A 156 6.42 3.27 23.66
N TRP A 157 5.88 3.64 24.82
CA TRP A 157 4.62 3.08 25.31
C TRP A 157 3.45 3.37 24.36
N PHE A 158 3.33 4.62 23.88
CA PHE A 158 2.36 5.02 22.87
C PHE A 158 2.53 4.23 21.57
N TYR A 159 3.77 4.04 21.09
CA TYR A 159 4.03 3.22 19.92
C TYR A 159 3.56 1.77 20.11
N ARG A 160 3.82 1.16 21.27
CA ARG A 160 3.33 -0.20 21.55
C ARG A 160 1.81 -0.27 21.60
N PHE A 161 1.14 0.76 22.14
CA PHE A 161 -0.30 0.87 22.12
C PHE A 161 -0.85 0.94 20.69
N CYS A 162 -0.32 1.85 19.87
CA CYS A 162 -0.73 2.01 18.48
C CYS A 162 -0.46 0.75 17.65
N LYS A 163 0.69 0.10 17.89
CA LYS A 163 1.05 -1.16 17.26
C LYS A 163 0.05 -2.26 17.58
N GLY A 164 -0.32 -2.43 18.85
CA GLY A 164 -1.33 -3.42 19.23
C GLY A 164 -2.74 -3.12 18.72
N ARG A 165 -3.12 -1.83 18.66
CA ARG A 165 -4.51 -1.41 18.38
C ARG A 165 -4.82 -1.19 16.90
N TYR A 166 -3.87 -0.68 16.12
CA TYR A 166 -4.12 -0.19 14.75
C TYR A 166 -3.35 -0.95 13.67
N GLU A 167 -2.13 -1.42 13.95
CA GLU A 167 -1.33 -2.20 12.97
C GLU A 167 -2.07 -3.44 12.43
N PRO A 168 -2.87 -4.19 13.22
CA PRO A 168 -3.59 -5.34 12.69
C PRO A 168 -4.52 -5.01 11.52
N ALA A 169 -5.03 -3.77 11.41
CA ALA A 169 -5.87 -3.35 10.29
C ALA A 169 -5.10 -3.25 8.97
N PHE A 170 -3.78 -3.05 9.02
CA PHE A 170 -2.92 -2.96 7.83
C PHE A 170 -2.34 -4.31 7.42
N ILE A 171 -2.20 -5.24 8.37
CA ILE A 171 -1.55 -6.55 8.13
C ILE A 171 -2.58 -7.68 7.94
N ARG A 172 -3.73 -7.61 8.62
CA ARG A 172 -4.72 -8.70 8.64
C ARG A 172 -6.04 -8.21 8.07
N TYR A 173 -6.56 -8.95 7.11
CA TYR A 173 -7.89 -8.69 6.56
C TYR A 173 -8.97 -9.39 7.42
N PRO A 174 -9.95 -8.65 7.97
CA PRO A 174 -10.97 -9.24 8.85
C PRO A 174 -12.00 -10.06 8.06
N LEU A 175 -12.31 -11.27 8.55
CA LEU A 175 -13.25 -12.18 7.89
C LEU A 175 -14.67 -11.62 7.74
N GLN A 176 -15.07 -10.70 8.62
CA GLN A 176 -16.37 -10.04 8.54
C GLN A 176 -16.47 -9.15 7.29
N GLU A 177 -15.43 -8.38 6.97
CA GLU A 177 -15.41 -7.54 5.76
C GLU A 177 -15.29 -8.40 4.50
N ALA A 178 -14.50 -9.49 4.56
CA ALA A 178 -14.42 -10.47 3.48
C ALA A 178 -15.80 -11.03 3.12
N MET A 179 -16.50 -11.58 4.12
CA MET A 179 -17.83 -12.15 3.91
C MET A 179 -18.85 -11.10 3.43
N MET A 180 -18.80 -9.88 3.98
CA MET A 180 -19.68 -8.79 3.55
C MET A 180 -19.43 -8.43 2.08
N LYS A 181 -18.16 -8.31 1.66
CA LYS A 181 -17.80 -8.02 0.28
C LYS A 181 -18.24 -9.15 -0.66
N ASP A 182 -17.98 -10.41 -0.30
CA ASP A 182 -18.39 -11.58 -1.09
C ASP A 182 -19.92 -11.64 -1.28
N THR A 183 -20.70 -11.30 -0.23
CA THR A 183 -22.16 -11.27 -0.33
C THR A 183 -22.67 -10.14 -1.23
N LEU A 184 -22.01 -8.97 -1.20
CA LEU A 184 -22.36 -7.83 -2.03
C LEU A 184 -22.03 -8.08 -3.49
N GLU A 185 -20.87 -8.69 -3.77
CA GLU A 185 -20.44 -9.07 -5.11
C GLU A 185 -21.40 -10.09 -5.72
N ARG A 186 -21.75 -11.16 -4.99
CA ARG A 186 -22.75 -12.16 -5.45
C ARG A 186 -24.13 -11.55 -5.72
N ALA A 187 -24.51 -10.49 -5.01
CA ALA A 187 -25.77 -9.78 -5.25
C ALA A 187 -25.70 -8.84 -6.46
N THR A 188 -24.53 -8.27 -6.73
CA THR A 188 -24.31 -7.32 -7.83
C THR A 188 -24.12 -8.05 -9.15
N GLU A 189 -23.35 -9.14 -9.15
CA GLU A 189 -22.98 -9.94 -10.32
C GLU A 189 -23.21 -11.45 -10.03
N PRO A 190 -24.47 -11.92 -10.10
CA PRO A 190 -24.82 -13.29 -9.72
C PRO A 190 -24.28 -14.37 -10.66
N ASN A 191 -23.95 -14.01 -11.91
CA ASN A 191 -23.56 -14.94 -12.97
C ASN A 191 -22.04 -14.90 -13.29
N LEU A 192 -21.22 -14.29 -12.42
CA LEU A 192 -19.77 -14.19 -12.64
C LEU A 192 -19.08 -15.57 -12.52
N ASN A 193 -18.42 -16.04 -13.58
CA ASN A 193 -17.61 -17.25 -13.55
C ASN A 193 -16.20 -16.94 -13.00
N LEU A 194 -16.03 -17.08 -11.69
CA LEU A 194 -14.76 -16.76 -11.02
C LEU A 194 -13.60 -17.68 -11.46
N LYS A 195 -13.89 -18.93 -11.81
CA LYS A 195 -12.86 -19.90 -12.20
C LYS A 195 -12.18 -19.48 -13.49
N ASP A 196 -12.99 -19.08 -14.46
CA ASP A 196 -12.52 -18.65 -15.76
C ASP A 196 -11.75 -17.32 -15.65
N TYR A 197 -12.32 -16.33 -14.97
CA TYR A 197 -11.69 -15.04 -14.69
C TYR A 197 -10.29 -15.16 -14.05
N LEU A 198 -10.11 -16.10 -13.12
CA LEU A 198 -8.84 -16.26 -12.40
C LEU A 198 -7.84 -17.21 -13.07
N ARG A 199 -8.27 -17.98 -14.09
CA ARG A 199 -7.47 -19.05 -14.68
C ARG A 199 -6.16 -18.54 -15.30
N ASN A 200 -6.23 -17.43 -16.04
CA ASN A 200 -5.10 -16.87 -16.79
C ASN A 200 -4.44 -15.67 -16.07
N ALA A 201 -4.91 -15.29 -14.87
CA ALA A 201 -4.51 -14.06 -14.19
C ALA A 201 -3.01 -14.01 -13.82
N TYR A 202 -2.45 -15.12 -13.33
CA TYR A 202 -1.06 -15.20 -12.82
C TYR A 202 -0.11 -16.00 -13.72
N ILE A 203 -0.44 -16.12 -15.00
CA ILE A 203 0.47 -16.66 -16.01
C ILE A 203 1.62 -15.65 -16.23
N HIS A 204 2.85 -16.15 -16.34
CA HIS A 204 4.01 -15.31 -16.59
C HIS A 204 3.81 -14.51 -17.89
N PRO A 205 4.13 -13.19 -17.94
CA PRO A 205 3.80 -12.34 -19.10
C PRO A 205 4.29 -12.87 -20.45
N VAL A 206 5.39 -13.62 -20.50
CA VAL A 206 5.94 -14.23 -21.72
C VAL A 206 5.06 -15.38 -22.28
N PHE A 207 4.22 -15.99 -21.44
CA PHE A 207 3.35 -17.11 -21.82
C PHE A 207 1.89 -16.69 -22.02
N LYS A 208 1.55 -15.39 -21.90
CA LYS A 208 0.25 -14.89 -22.35
C LYS A 208 0.30 -14.88 -23.87
N GLY A 209 -0.63 -15.57 -24.55
CA GLY A 209 -0.66 -15.61 -26.00
C GLY A 209 -0.86 -14.21 -26.57
N GLU A 210 -0.42 -13.96 -27.81
CA GLU A 210 -0.82 -12.74 -28.54
C GLU A 210 -2.31 -12.81 -28.95
N ASP A 211 -2.95 -13.97 -28.79
CA ASP A 211 -4.28 -14.34 -29.30
C ASP A 211 -5.32 -14.65 -28.20
N ASP A 212 -5.13 -14.21 -26.95
CA ASP A 212 -6.14 -14.36 -25.87
C ASP A 212 -7.33 -13.36 -26.04
N GLU A 213 -7.76 -13.11 -27.28
CA GLU A 213 -9.03 -12.47 -27.61
C GLU A 213 -10.05 -13.58 -27.97
N ASP A 214 -10.77 -14.01 -26.94
CA ASP A 214 -12.15 -14.53 -26.95
C ASP A 214 -12.49 -15.96 -27.46
N ASP A 215 -11.66 -16.69 -28.21
CA ASP A 215 -12.13 -17.94 -28.88
C ASP A 215 -11.71 -19.30 -28.25
N GLU A 216 -10.65 -19.41 -27.43
CA GLU A 216 -10.19 -20.71 -26.86
C GLU A 216 -10.77 -21.05 -25.46
N ASP A 217 -11.45 -20.10 -24.81
CA ASP A 217 -11.88 -20.23 -23.41
C ASP A 217 -13.17 -21.04 -23.21
N GLU A 218 -14.08 -21.06 -24.18
CA GLU A 218 -15.34 -21.82 -24.10
C GLU A 218 -15.12 -23.34 -24.04
N GLU A 219 -14.19 -23.87 -24.85
CA GLU A 219 -14.00 -25.33 -25.02
C GLU A 219 -13.34 -25.98 -23.79
N VAL A 220 -12.53 -25.22 -23.05
CA VAL A 220 -11.87 -25.74 -21.84
C VAL A 220 -12.72 -25.53 -20.59
N SER A 221 -13.63 -24.55 -20.56
CA SER A 221 -14.57 -24.35 -19.46
C SER A 221 -15.45 -25.58 -19.21
N GLU A 222 -16.04 -26.16 -20.27
CA GLU A 222 -16.93 -27.33 -20.17
C GLU A 222 -16.24 -28.57 -19.62
N LYS A 223 -14.96 -28.77 -19.95
CA LYS A 223 -14.20 -29.97 -19.57
C LYS A 223 -13.92 -30.06 -18.07
N TRP A 224 -13.77 -28.92 -17.40
CA TRP A 224 -13.40 -28.88 -15.99
C TRP A 224 -14.55 -28.60 -15.04
N GLU A 225 -15.72 -28.14 -15.51
CA GLU A 225 -16.95 -28.14 -14.71
C GLU A 225 -17.32 -29.56 -14.29
N GLN A 226 -17.11 -30.54 -15.18
CA GLN A 226 -17.35 -31.97 -14.93
C GLN A 226 -16.42 -32.58 -13.85
N GLU A 227 -15.23 -32.01 -13.61
CA GLU A 227 -14.26 -32.53 -12.62
C GLU A 227 -14.38 -31.92 -11.22
N SER A 228 -15.15 -30.84 -11.05
CA SER A 228 -15.25 -30.13 -9.76
C SER A 228 -16.21 -30.80 -8.77
N VAL A 229 -15.82 -31.96 -8.24
CA VAL A 229 -16.54 -32.60 -7.13
C VAL A 229 -16.32 -31.80 -5.85
N LEU A 230 -17.38 -31.18 -5.33
CA LEU A 230 -17.36 -30.51 -4.02
C LEU A 230 -17.06 -31.53 -2.91
N VAL A 231 -15.86 -31.45 -2.32
CA VAL A 231 -15.48 -32.29 -1.18
C VAL A 231 -16.27 -31.83 0.06
N PRO A 232 -17.12 -32.68 0.66
CA PRO A 232 -17.87 -32.30 1.85
C PRO A 232 -16.91 -32.09 3.02
N THR A 233 -16.73 -30.84 3.46
CA THR A 233 -15.98 -30.57 4.68
C THR A 233 -16.91 -30.75 5.88
N LYS A 234 -16.68 -31.81 6.66
CA LYS A 234 -17.43 -32.10 7.88
C LYS A 234 -17.05 -31.09 8.97
N ARG A 235 -17.77 -29.98 9.06
CA ARG A 235 -17.58 -28.98 10.14
C ARG A 235 -18.22 -29.51 11.43
N GLN A 236 -17.42 -30.00 12.37
CA GLN A 236 -17.90 -30.27 13.73
C GLN A 236 -18.13 -28.92 14.45
N SER A 237 -19.39 -28.52 14.59
CA SER A 237 -19.77 -27.40 15.44
C SER A 237 -19.47 -27.74 16.90
N ARG A 238 -18.59 -26.96 17.55
CA ARG A 238 -18.41 -27.01 19.01
C ARG A 238 -19.65 -26.40 19.67
N LYS A 239 -20.26 -27.18 20.58
CA LYS A 239 -21.55 -27.02 21.30
C LYS A 239 -21.86 -25.71 22.04
N ASN A 240 -21.14 -24.60 21.84
CA ASN A 240 -21.35 -23.37 22.61
C ASN A 240 -21.90 -22.21 21.76
N THR A 241 -23.01 -22.45 21.06
CA THR A 241 -23.79 -21.38 20.42
C THR A 241 -25.24 -21.48 20.91
N PRO A 242 -25.84 -20.42 21.50
CA PRO A 242 -27.11 -20.50 22.20
C PRO A 242 -28.35 -20.43 21.28
N GLN A 243 -28.23 -20.64 19.97
CA GLN A 243 -29.40 -20.71 19.09
C GLN A 243 -29.27 -21.81 18.01
N PRO A 244 -30.33 -22.61 17.78
CA PRO A 244 -30.42 -23.49 16.62
C PRO A 244 -30.68 -22.67 15.35
N SER A 245 -29.89 -22.91 14.31
CA SER A 245 -30.14 -22.38 12.97
C SER A 245 -31.42 -23.01 12.40
N LYS A 246 -32.50 -22.23 12.29
CA LYS A 246 -33.70 -22.62 11.54
C LYS A 246 -33.50 -22.33 10.06
N ILE A 247 -33.01 -23.29 9.29
CA ILE A 247 -33.27 -23.40 7.85
C ILE A 247 -33.41 -24.88 7.52
N SER A 248 -34.63 -25.31 7.21
CA SER A 248 -34.95 -26.62 6.65
C SER A 248 -36.00 -26.44 5.56
N SER A 249 -35.58 -26.56 4.31
CA SER A 249 -36.35 -26.94 3.10
C SER A 249 -35.50 -26.55 1.90
N ASN A 250 -35.31 -27.30 0.82
CA ASN A 250 -35.71 -28.64 0.39
C ASN A 250 -34.95 -28.84 -0.93
N SER A 251 -34.02 -29.79 -1.01
CA SER A 251 -33.60 -30.47 -2.25
C SER A 251 -32.36 -31.35 -2.00
N SER A 252 -32.57 -32.59 -1.60
CA SER A 252 -31.59 -33.64 -1.85
C SER A 252 -32.00 -34.32 -3.16
N PRO A 253 -31.17 -34.37 -4.21
CA PRO A 253 -31.43 -35.26 -5.31
C PRO A 253 -31.20 -36.70 -4.83
N SER A 254 -32.21 -37.53 -5.04
CA SER A 254 -32.19 -38.97 -4.79
C SER A 254 -31.06 -39.66 -5.56
N LEU A 255 -30.31 -40.52 -4.87
CA LEU A 255 -29.39 -41.49 -5.47
C LEU A 255 -30.16 -42.42 -6.43
N PRO A 256 -29.61 -42.80 -7.60
CA PRO A 256 -30.16 -43.90 -8.38
C PRO A 256 -29.80 -45.25 -7.74
N ASP A 257 -30.79 -46.14 -7.66
CA ASP A 257 -30.68 -47.50 -7.13
C ASP A 257 -29.62 -48.32 -7.89
N VAL A 258 -28.75 -48.99 -7.13
CA VAL A 258 -27.80 -49.97 -7.63
C VAL A 258 -28.57 -51.24 -7.99
N VAL A 259 -28.63 -51.55 -9.29
CA VAL A 259 -29.13 -52.84 -9.79
C VAL A 259 -28.05 -53.90 -9.56
N GLU A 260 -28.25 -54.80 -8.60
CA GLU A 260 -27.47 -56.03 -8.47
C GLU A 260 -27.84 -57.02 -9.58
N HIS A 261 -26.87 -57.40 -10.40
CA HIS A 261 -26.95 -58.60 -11.23
C HIS A 261 -26.16 -59.75 -10.55
N PRO A 262 -26.75 -60.95 -10.40
CA PRO A 262 -26.03 -62.11 -9.89
C PRO A 262 -25.14 -62.69 -10.99
N GLN A 263 -23.85 -62.85 -10.70
CA GLN A 263 -22.93 -63.64 -11.52
C GLN A 263 -23.09 -65.14 -11.21
N PRO A 264 -22.92 -66.03 -12.21
CA PRO A 264 -22.70 -67.46 -11.95
C PRO A 264 -21.29 -67.74 -11.39
#